data_AF-A0A2V5YB86-F1
#
_entry.id   AF-A0A2V5YB86-F1
#
_cell.length_a   1.000
_cell.length_b   1.000
_cell.length_c   1.000
_cell.angle_alpha   90.00
_cell.angle_beta   90.00
_cell.angle_gamma   90.00
#
_symmetry.space_group_name_H-M   'P 1'
#
loop_
_entity.id
_entity.type
_entity.pdbx_description
1 polymer ?
#
loop_
_entity_poly.entity_id
_entity_poly.type
_entity_poly.pdbx_seq_one_letter_code
_entity_poly.pdbx_strand_id
1 'polypeptide(L)'
;MTWLSHNEMWEAFGTRALFWAGTGSDFGEVKNTIGRIGAGDVHDWHREWTATAERIESIGDQCVRRKHSVGAREACIRAATYHRTAYYPLFGPKVEPPLAESSRREWNAMVKAAPLFDPPFEIFKIPYENMTLPALLMRADTANEPRPFIVHTNGYDSTVCEMLLGNALAASRADTIVSSSTGRGKPGH
;
A
#
# COMPACT_ATOMS: atom_id res chain seq x y z
N MET A 1 8.98 -11.76 -22.84
CA MET A 1 9.88 -12.62 -22.02
C MET A 1 9.25 -12.69 -20.64
N THR A 2 8.84 -13.87 -20.18
CA THR A 2 8.32 -14.07 -18.82
C THR A 2 9.47 -14.40 -17.88
N TRP A 3 9.47 -13.84 -16.67
CA TRP A 3 10.59 -14.01 -15.72
C TRP A 3 10.16 -14.17 -14.26
N LEU A 4 8.87 -13.97 -13.95
CA LEU A 4 8.27 -14.33 -12.67
C LEU A 4 7.38 -15.56 -12.78
N SER A 5 6.56 -15.65 -13.82
CA SER A 5 5.61 -16.76 -14.02
C SER A 5 5.27 -16.98 -15.49
N HIS A 6 4.94 -18.23 -15.83
CA HIS A 6 4.34 -18.55 -17.13
C HIS A 6 2.84 -18.24 -17.19
N ASN A 7 2.19 -17.97 -16.05
CA ASN A 7 0.84 -17.46 -16.00
C ASN A 7 0.88 -15.94 -16.20
N GLU A 8 0.22 -15.45 -17.26
CA GLU A 8 0.23 -14.03 -17.64
C GLU A 8 -0.31 -13.10 -16.56
N MET A 9 -1.31 -13.56 -15.78
CA MET A 9 -1.87 -12.77 -14.67
C MET A 9 -0.88 -12.64 -13.51
N TRP A 10 -0.19 -13.74 -13.15
CA TRP A 10 0.85 -13.73 -12.12
C TRP A 10 2.06 -12.91 -12.54
N GLU A 11 2.45 -12.99 -13.81
CA GLU A 11 3.50 -12.13 -14.38
C GLU A 11 3.11 -10.65 -14.29
N ALA A 12 1.90 -10.28 -14.72
CA ALA A 12 1.44 -8.90 -14.73
C ALA A 12 1.33 -8.31 -13.32
N PHE A 13 0.63 -8.97 -12.40
CA PHE A 13 0.46 -8.48 -11.03
C PHE A 13 1.76 -8.54 -10.23
N GLY A 14 2.60 -9.56 -10.47
CA GLY A 14 3.93 -9.66 -9.89
C GLY A 14 4.84 -8.52 -10.33
N THR A 15 4.84 -8.22 -11.63
CA THR A 15 5.58 -7.08 -12.20
C THR A 15 5.10 -5.76 -11.60
N ARG A 16 3.77 -5.60 -11.40
CA ARG A 16 3.23 -4.39 -10.76
C ARG A 16 3.72 -4.22 -9.31
N ALA A 17 3.92 -5.30 -8.57
CA ALA A 17 4.56 -5.22 -7.26
C ALA A 17 6.04 -4.78 -7.37
N LEU A 18 6.75 -5.20 -8.42
CA LEU A 18 8.16 -4.87 -8.65
C LEU A 18 8.44 -3.47 -9.17
N PHE A 19 7.42 -2.73 -9.64
CA PHE A 19 7.57 -1.28 -9.85
C PHE A 19 8.03 -0.55 -8.58
N TRP A 20 7.75 -1.14 -7.42
CA TRP A 20 8.15 -0.60 -6.12
C TRP A 20 9.44 -1.19 -5.57
N ALA A 21 10.24 -1.90 -6.38
CA ALA A 21 11.47 -2.52 -5.90
C ALA A 21 12.42 -1.47 -5.31
N GLY A 22 12.84 -1.67 -4.05
CA GLY A 22 13.71 -0.75 -3.31
C GLY A 22 12.99 0.31 -2.48
N THR A 23 11.67 0.50 -2.65
CA THR A 23 10.88 1.47 -1.85
C THR A 23 9.63 0.85 -1.22
N GLY A 24 8.96 -0.06 -1.91
CA GLY A 24 7.75 -0.76 -1.46
C GLY A 24 7.70 -2.25 -1.79
N SER A 25 8.73 -2.81 -2.42
CA SER A 25 8.89 -4.26 -2.56
C SER A 25 10.37 -4.66 -2.62
N ASP A 26 10.61 -5.97 -2.49
CA ASP A 26 11.90 -6.60 -2.69
C ASP A 26 11.80 -7.69 -3.78
N PHE A 27 12.82 -7.76 -4.64
CA PHE A 27 12.83 -8.70 -5.75
C PHE A 27 12.79 -10.16 -5.29
N GLY A 28 13.58 -10.51 -4.29
CA GLY A 28 13.65 -11.87 -3.76
C GLY A 28 12.32 -12.29 -3.14
N GLU A 29 11.66 -11.37 -2.43
CA GLU A 29 10.35 -11.61 -1.82
C GLU A 29 9.26 -11.82 -2.86
N VAL A 30 9.19 -10.97 -3.89
CA VAL A 30 8.20 -11.13 -4.96
C VAL A 30 8.45 -12.44 -5.72
N LYS A 31 9.69 -12.69 -6.14
CA LYS A 31 10.05 -13.91 -6.88
C LYS A 31 9.77 -15.18 -6.08
N ASN A 32 10.13 -15.20 -4.79
CA ASN A 32 9.85 -16.34 -3.92
C ASN A 32 8.35 -16.54 -3.72
N THR A 33 7.58 -15.46 -3.57
CA THR A 33 6.13 -15.54 -3.38
C THR A 33 5.42 -16.09 -4.61
N ILE A 34 5.75 -15.57 -5.80
CA ILE A 34 5.22 -16.08 -7.06
C ILE A 34 5.65 -17.53 -7.30
N GLY A 35 6.88 -17.89 -6.93
CA GLY A 35 7.35 -19.28 -6.98
C GLY A 35 6.54 -20.24 -6.12
N ARG A 36 6.06 -19.82 -4.94
CA ARG A 36 5.15 -20.62 -4.09
C ARG A 36 3.74 -20.74 -4.66
N ILE A 37 3.26 -19.73 -5.39
CA ILE A 37 1.98 -19.76 -6.10
C ILE A 37 2.05 -20.76 -7.26
N GLY A 38 3.14 -20.73 -8.04
CA GLY A 38 3.36 -21.65 -9.16
C GLY A 38 2.23 -21.59 -10.20
N ALA A 39 1.69 -22.76 -10.54
CA ALA A 39 0.52 -22.90 -11.44
C ALA A 39 -0.83 -22.80 -10.70
N GLY A 40 -0.82 -22.34 -9.45
CA GLY A 40 -2.01 -22.19 -8.61
C GLY A 40 -3.01 -21.16 -9.10
N ASP A 41 -4.12 -21.07 -8.37
CA ASP A 41 -5.25 -20.23 -8.69
C ASP A 41 -5.28 -18.90 -7.88
N VAL A 42 -6.40 -18.18 -7.97
CA VAL A 42 -6.61 -16.92 -7.22
C VAL A 42 -6.58 -17.11 -5.70
N HIS A 43 -7.01 -18.26 -5.19
CA HIS A 43 -6.93 -18.56 -3.76
C HIS A 43 -5.48 -18.81 -3.34
N ASP A 44 -4.70 -19.51 -4.15
CA ASP A 44 -3.26 -19.67 -3.92
C ASP A 44 -2.53 -18.32 -3.94
N TRP A 45 -2.86 -17.46 -4.91
CA TRP A 45 -2.31 -16.11 -4.98
C TRP A 45 -2.59 -15.31 -3.70
N HIS A 46 -3.87 -15.20 -3.33
CA HIS A 46 -4.27 -14.42 -2.16
C HIS A 46 -3.60 -14.94 -0.88
N ARG A 47 -3.55 -16.26 -0.70
CA ARG A 47 -2.94 -16.91 0.46
C ARG A 47 -1.44 -16.63 0.55
N GLU A 48 -0.68 -16.86 -0.52
CA GLU A 48 0.77 -16.74 -0.50
C GLU A 48 1.25 -15.29 -0.36
N TRP A 49 0.53 -14.34 -0.97
CA TRP A 49 0.79 -12.92 -0.77
C TRP A 49 0.42 -12.43 0.63
N THR A 50 -0.70 -12.90 1.18
CA THR A 50 -1.09 -12.58 2.56
C THR A 50 -0.05 -13.10 3.55
N ALA A 51 0.44 -14.33 3.39
CA ALA A 51 1.50 -14.90 4.23
C ALA A 51 2.82 -14.11 4.12
N THR A 52 3.13 -13.61 2.92
CA THR A 52 4.32 -12.77 2.70
C THR A 52 4.19 -11.43 3.39
N ALA A 53 3.03 -10.79 3.27
CA ALA A 53 2.73 -9.54 3.94
C ALA A 53 2.80 -9.68 5.47
N GLU A 54 2.21 -10.73 6.03
CA GLU A 54 2.26 -11.07 7.46
C GLU A 54 3.67 -11.23 7.99
N ARG A 55 4.52 -11.97 7.26
CA ARG A 55 5.93 -12.14 7.62
C ARG A 55 6.64 -10.78 7.69
N ILE A 56 6.32 -9.88 6.76
CA ILE A 56 6.94 -8.55 6.66
C ILE A 56 6.42 -7.61 7.74
N GLU A 57 5.13 -7.65 8.05
CA GLU A 57 4.57 -6.96 9.21
C GLU A 57 5.28 -7.39 10.51
N SER A 58 5.51 -8.70 10.69
CA SER A 58 6.24 -9.21 11.86
C SER A 58 7.68 -8.68 11.94
N ILE A 59 8.37 -8.54 10.79
CA ILE A 59 9.69 -7.90 10.72
C ILE A 59 9.59 -6.42 11.11
N GLY A 60 8.59 -5.70 10.62
CA GLY A 60 8.34 -4.31 10.99
C GLY A 60 8.11 -4.14 12.49
N ASP A 61 7.25 -4.97 13.08
CA ASP A 61 6.97 -4.97 14.51
C ASP A 61 8.23 -5.29 15.34
N GLN A 62 9.11 -6.17 14.85
CA GLN A 62 10.42 -6.43 15.47
C GLN A 62 11.35 -5.21 15.42
N CYS A 63 11.41 -4.53 14.27
CA CYS A 63 12.19 -3.29 14.12
C CYS A 63 11.68 -2.19 15.07
N VAL A 64 10.35 -2.03 15.22
CA VAL A 64 9.76 -1.11 16.20
C VAL A 64 10.20 -1.44 17.62
N ARG A 65 10.11 -2.72 18.03
CA ARG A 65 10.55 -3.16 19.37
C ARG A 65 12.03 -2.89 19.62
N ARG A 66 12.86 -2.96 18.58
CA ARG A 66 14.30 -2.67 18.63
C ARG A 66 14.64 -1.19 18.39
N LYS A 67 13.65 -0.31 18.22
CA LYS A 67 13.81 1.12 17.90
C LYS A 67 14.57 1.39 16.60
N HIS A 68 14.47 0.50 15.62
CA HIS A 68 15.03 0.67 14.28
C HIS A 68 13.99 1.30 13.35
N SER A 69 13.86 2.64 13.37
CA SER A 69 12.81 3.38 12.67
C SER A 69 12.81 3.15 11.15
N VAL A 70 13.99 3.17 10.52
CA VAL A 70 14.14 2.96 9.06
C VAL A 70 13.62 1.58 8.64
N GLY A 71 14.12 0.52 9.29
CA GLY A 71 13.69 -0.85 8.99
C GLY A 71 12.22 -1.10 9.31
N ALA A 72 11.68 -0.43 10.34
CA ALA A 72 10.25 -0.49 10.65
C ALA A 72 9.40 0.17 9.55
N ARG A 73 9.81 1.36 9.08
CA ARG A 73 9.14 2.09 7.99
C ARG A 73 9.13 1.26 6.71
N GLU A 74 10.30 0.80 6.27
CA GLU A 74 10.45 0.00 5.04
C GLU A 74 9.63 -1.28 5.09
N ALA A 75 9.62 -1.98 6.24
CA ALA A 75 8.78 -3.16 6.42
C ALA A 75 7.29 -2.82 6.36
N CYS A 76 6.83 -1.73 7.00
CA CYS A 76 5.41 -1.34 6.94
C CYS A 76 4.97 -1.01 5.51
N ILE A 77 5.80 -0.31 4.73
CA ILE A 77 5.48 0.05 3.34
C ILE A 77 5.49 -1.19 2.43
N ARG A 78 6.42 -2.13 2.63
CA ARG A 78 6.40 -3.42 1.92
C ARG A 78 5.19 -4.28 2.29
N ALA A 79 4.83 -4.34 3.57
CA ALA A 79 3.63 -5.04 4.01
C ALA A 79 2.36 -4.46 3.39
N ALA A 80 2.23 -3.12 3.35
CA ALA A 80 1.12 -2.45 2.68
C ALA A 80 1.05 -2.84 1.20
N THR A 81 2.18 -2.79 0.50
CA THR A 81 2.28 -3.22 -0.90
C THR A 81 1.88 -4.68 -1.09
N TYR A 82 2.30 -5.60 -0.23
CA TYR A 82 2.00 -7.02 -0.38
C TYR A 82 0.56 -7.39 0.00
N HIS A 83 -0.03 -6.74 1.00
CA HIS A 83 -1.46 -6.87 1.27
C HIS A 83 -2.29 -6.41 0.09
N ARG A 84 -1.86 -5.32 -0.55
CA ARG A 84 -2.46 -4.81 -1.77
C ARG A 84 -2.34 -5.77 -2.95
N THR A 85 -1.13 -6.30 -3.16
CA THR A 85 -0.88 -7.30 -4.19
C THR A 85 -1.74 -8.54 -4.01
N ALA A 86 -2.00 -8.97 -2.75
CA ALA A 86 -2.81 -10.15 -2.45
C ALA A 86 -4.24 -10.06 -3.02
N TYR A 87 -4.86 -8.88 -3.03
CA TYR A 87 -6.25 -8.75 -3.41
C TYR A 87 -6.51 -8.31 -4.86
N TYR A 88 -5.48 -8.05 -5.67
CA TYR A 88 -5.67 -7.64 -7.07
C TYR A 88 -6.60 -8.56 -7.87
N PRO A 89 -6.44 -9.90 -7.86
CA PRO A 89 -7.30 -10.76 -8.67
C PRO A 89 -8.72 -10.88 -8.09
N LEU A 90 -8.97 -10.30 -6.92
CA LEU A 90 -10.27 -10.33 -6.25
C LEU A 90 -11.17 -9.14 -6.64
N PHE A 91 -10.65 -8.17 -7.42
CA PHE A 91 -11.47 -7.06 -7.91
C PHE A 91 -12.62 -7.59 -8.79
N GLY A 92 -13.80 -7.01 -8.57
CA GLY A 92 -15.03 -7.43 -9.24
C GLY A 92 -16.21 -6.56 -8.83
N PRO A 93 -17.41 -6.82 -9.37
CA PRO A 93 -18.60 -6.00 -9.12
C PRO A 93 -19.06 -6.03 -7.66
N LYS A 94 -18.65 -7.05 -6.89
CA LYS A 94 -18.94 -7.17 -5.45
C LYS A 94 -17.63 -7.21 -4.67
N VAL A 95 -17.63 -6.52 -3.53
CA VAL A 95 -16.51 -6.53 -2.61
C VAL A 95 -16.61 -7.78 -1.75
N GLU A 96 -15.75 -8.76 -2.03
CA GLU A 96 -15.68 -10.01 -1.26
C GLU A 96 -14.89 -9.82 0.06
N PRO A 97 -15.20 -10.59 1.13
CA PRO A 97 -14.55 -10.43 2.43
C PRO A 97 -13.01 -10.46 2.42
N PRO A 98 -12.33 -11.35 1.64
CA PRO A 98 -10.87 -11.38 1.60
C PRO A 98 -10.25 -10.11 1.00
N LEU A 99 -10.92 -9.46 0.03
CA LEU A 99 -10.50 -8.18 -0.52
C LEU A 99 -10.62 -7.09 0.55
N ALA A 100 -11.78 -6.98 1.18
CA ALA A 100 -12.03 -5.97 2.22
C ALA A 100 -11.03 -6.08 3.38
N GLU A 101 -10.72 -7.31 3.81
CA GLU A 101 -9.75 -7.57 4.86
C GLU A 101 -8.33 -7.16 4.44
N SER A 102 -7.90 -7.55 3.25
CA SER A 102 -6.55 -7.24 2.76
C SER A 102 -6.37 -5.74 2.53
N SER A 103 -7.40 -5.05 2.01
CA SER A 103 -7.43 -3.58 1.90
C SER A 103 -7.37 -2.89 3.28
N ARG A 104 -8.06 -3.44 4.29
CA ARG A 104 -7.95 -2.94 5.66
C ARG A 104 -6.53 -3.11 6.22
N ARG A 105 -5.86 -4.23 5.94
CA ARG A 105 -4.49 -4.49 6.39
C ARG A 105 -3.46 -3.61 5.69
N GLU A 106 -3.61 -3.40 4.38
CA GLU A 106 -2.83 -2.40 3.66
C GLU A 106 -2.92 -1.03 4.36
N TRP A 107 -4.15 -0.57 4.63
CA TRP A 107 -4.38 0.70 5.31
C TRP A 107 -3.72 0.75 6.70
N ASN A 108 -3.87 -0.30 7.50
CA ASN A 108 -3.26 -0.37 8.83
C ASN A 108 -1.72 -0.32 8.77
N ALA A 109 -1.11 -0.99 7.78
CA ALA A 109 0.33 -0.92 7.57
C ALA A 109 0.79 0.49 7.21
N MET A 110 0.03 1.25 6.40
CA MET A 110 0.31 2.67 6.15
C MET A 110 0.17 3.53 7.41
N VAL A 111 -0.87 3.30 8.22
CA VAL A 111 -1.04 4.00 9.51
C VAL A 111 0.15 3.76 10.44
N LYS A 112 0.66 2.51 10.50
CA LYS A 112 1.88 2.18 11.25
C LYS A 112 3.13 2.87 10.68
N ALA A 113 3.20 3.03 9.35
CA ALA A 113 4.33 3.66 8.69
C ALA A 113 4.36 5.19 8.92
N ALA A 114 3.19 5.84 9.01
CA ALA A 114 3.02 7.29 9.10
C ALA A 114 3.99 8.01 10.05
N PRO A 115 4.08 7.63 11.35
CA PRO A 115 4.97 8.31 12.30
C PRO A 115 6.46 8.00 12.09
N LEU A 116 6.81 7.08 11.18
CA LEU A 116 8.18 6.63 10.94
C LEU A 116 8.85 7.38 9.78
N PHE A 117 8.12 8.23 9.07
CA PHE A 117 8.65 9.14 8.06
C PHE A 117 9.22 10.41 8.70
N ASP A 118 10.07 11.11 7.94
CA ASP A 118 10.65 12.40 8.32
C ASP A 118 10.53 13.37 7.11
N PRO A 119 9.61 14.35 7.16
CA PRO A 119 8.61 14.55 8.21
C PRO A 119 7.56 13.41 8.22
N PRO A 120 6.90 13.13 9.36
CA PRO A 120 5.75 12.23 9.40
C PRO A 120 4.65 12.69 8.45
N PHE A 121 3.99 11.75 7.78
CA PHE A 121 2.78 12.10 7.03
C PHE A 121 1.54 12.03 7.92
N GLU A 122 0.58 12.91 7.66
CA GLU A 122 -0.65 13.02 8.43
C GLU A 122 -1.78 12.24 7.75
N ILE A 123 -2.52 11.45 8.52
CA ILE A 123 -3.70 10.74 8.01
C ILE A 123 -4.95 11.45 8.53
N PHE A 124 -5.87 11.77 7.64
CA PHE A 124 -7.11 12.45 7.97
C PHE A 124 -8.27 11.98 7.08
N LYS A 125 -9.46 12.50 7.38
CA LYS A 125 -10.69 12.18 6.66
C LYS A 125 -11.23 13.44 6.01
N ILE A 126 -11.50 13.38 4.70
CA ILE A 126 -12.16 14.45 3.97
C ILE A 126 -13.68 14.18 4.03
N PRO A 127 -14.49 15.09 4.62
CA PRO A 127 -15.94 14.99 4.53
C PRO A 127 -16.38 15.09 3.06
N TYR A 128 -17.21 14.15 2.61
CA TYR A 128 -17.77 14.17 1.26
C TYR A 128 -19.18 13.61 1.28
N GLU A 129 -20.18 14.46 0.99
CA GLU A 129 -21.60 14.11 1.09
C GLU A 129 -21.92 13.41 2.44
N ASN A 130 -22.47 12.19 2.37
CA ASN A 130 -22.83 11.37 3.54
C ASN A 130 -21.72 10.39 3.95
N MET A 131 -20.50 10.57 3.45
CA MET A 131 -19.36 9.71 3.71
C MET A 131 -18.08 10.48 4.06
N THR A 132 -17.01 9.73 4.31
CA THR A 132 -15.66 10.29 4.46
C THR A 132 -14.69 9.57 3.54
N LEU A 133 -13.79 10.33 2.93
CA LEU A 133 -12.69 9.80 2.12
C LEU A 133 -11.42 9.75 2.97
N PRO A 134 -10.70 8.61 3.02
CA PRO A 134 -9.40 8.55 3.66
C PRO A 134 -8.38 9.34 2.84
N ALA A 135 -7.63 10.22 3.51
CA ALA A 135 -6.59 11.02 2.89
C ALA A 135 -5.30 11.00 3.70
N LEU A 136 -4.19 11.21 3.00
CA LEU A 136 -2.85 11.34 3.55
C LEU A 136 -2.26 12.68 3.08
N LEU A 137 -1.70 13.46 4.01
CA LEU A 137 -0.93 14.67 3.72
C LEU A 137 0.54 14.39 3.99
N MET A 138 1.37 14.54 2.97
CA MET A 138 2.82 14.54 3.09
C MET A 138 3.33 15.95 2.88
N ARG A 139 4.08 16.47 3.86
CA ARG A 139 4.72 17.79 3.75
C ARG A 139 6.10 17.65 3.15
N ALA A 140 6.54 18.67 2.42
CA ALA A 140 7.89 18.69 1.86
C ALA A 140 8.97 18.82 2.96
N ASP A 141 8.69 19.59 4.03
CA ASP A 141 9.50 19.69 5.25
C ASP A 141 8.64 20.20 6.43
N THR A 142 9.27 20.56 7.55
CA THR A 142 8.60 21.05 8.76
C THR A 142 8.39 22.58 8.82
N ALA A 143 8.85 23.34 7.82
CA ALA A 143 8.70 24.78 7.77
C ALA A 143 7.23 25.17 7.53
N ASN A 144 6.78 26.21 8.23
CA ASN A 144 5.41 26.71 8.12
C ASN A 144 5.35 27.88 7.13
N GLU A 145 5.71 27.62 5.88
CA GLU A 145 5.77 28.61 4.80
C GLU A 145 4.80 28.23 3.67
N PRO A 146 4.27 29.19 2.89
CA PRO A 146 3.47 28.89 1.72
C PRO A 146 4.29 28.13 0.65
N ARG A 147 3.73 27.06 0.09
CA ARG A 147 4.35 26.24 -0.96
C ARG A 147 3.33 25.72 -1.96
N PRO A 148 3.78 25.28 -3.15
CA PRO A 148 2.93 24.55 -4.08
C PRO A 148 2.28 23.35 -3.40
N PHE A 149 1.00 23.13 -3.71
CA PHE A 149 0.20 22.06 -3.14
C PHE A 149 -0.33 21.17 -4.26
N ILE A 150 -0.15 19.86 -4.13
CA ILE A 150 -0.57 18.88 -5.14
C ILE A 150 -1.62 17.95 -4.55
N VAL A 151 -2.69 17.71 -5.30
CA VAL A 151 -3.71 16.71 -4.94
C VAL A 151 -3.62 15.56 -5.94
N HIS A 152 -3.32 14.36 -5.44
CA HIS A 152 -3.37 13.12 -6.22
C HIS A 152 -4.65 12.35 -5.94
N THR A 153 -5.23 11.84 -7.01
CA THR A 153 -6.36 10.91 -6.99
C THR A 153 -5.97 9.66 -7.77
N ASN A 154 -6.61 8.53 -7.44
CA ASN A 154 -6.35 7.24 -8.07
C ASN A 154 -7.57 6.68 -8.81
N GLY A 155 -7.31 5.71 -9.70
CA GLY A 155 -8.33 4.92 -10.39
C GLY A 155 -8.91 3.79 -9.53
N TYR A 156 -9.79 2.99 -10.14
CA TYR A 156 -10.57 1.93 -9.47
C TYR A 156 -9.72 0.86 -8.78
N ASP A 157 -8.65 0.40 -9.43
CA ASP A 157 -7.78 -0.70 -8.99
C ASP A 157 -6.47 -0.20 -8.36
N SER A 158 -6.44 1.08 -7.99
CA SER A 158 -5.29 1.75 -7.39
C SER A 158 -5.60 2.19 -5.97
N THR A 159 -4.56 2.52 -5.19
CA THR A 159 -4.74 2.86 -3.77
C THR A 159 -3.95 4.08 -3.33
N VAL A 160 -4.27 4.59 -2.14
CA VAL A 160 -3.48 5.63 -1.45
C VAL A 160 -2.01 5.19 -1.29
N CYS A 161 -1.73 3.90 -1.11
CA CYS A 161 -0.37 3.38 -0.99
C CYS A 161 0.43 3.55 -2.30
N GLU A 162 -0.16 3.21 -3.45
CA GLU A 162 0.50 3.42 -4.74
C GLU A 162 0.74 4.90 -5.03
N MET A 163 -0.21 5.77 -4.68
CA MET A 163 -0.06 7.21 -4.87
C MET A 163 0.97 7.82 -3.93
N LEU A 164 1.11 7.30 -2.70
CA LEU A 164 2.19 7.67 -1.79
C LEU A 164 3.54 7.32 -2.43
N LEU A 165 3.71 6.08 -2.85
CA LEU A 165 4.96 5.57 -3.42
C LEU A 165 5.34 6.22 -4.75
N GLY A 166 4.38 6.37 -5.66
CA GLY A 166 4.62 6.87 -7.02
C GLY A 166 4.71 8.37 -7.14
N ASN A 167 4.08 9.12 -6.23
CA ASN A 167 3.97 10.57 -6.35
C ASN A 167 4.46 11.31 -5.12
N ALA A 168 3.85 11.08 -3.95
CA ALA A 168 4.10 11.92 -2.78
C ALA A 168 5.55 11.81 -2.27
N LEU A 169 6.15 10.62 -2.26
CA LEU A 169 7.57 10.45 -1.90
C LEU A 169 8.54 11.16 -2.87
N ALA A 170 8.14 11.37 -4.12
CA ALA A 170 8.95 12.07 -5.12
C ALA A 170 8.76 13.60 -5.06
N ALA A 171 7.69 14.09 -4.42
CA ALA A 171 7.30 15.50 -4.37
C ALA A 171 8.10 16.30 -3.33
N SER A 172 9.43 16.31 -3.44
CA SER A 172 10.37 16.92 -2.48
C SER A 172 10.23 18.44 -2.23
N ARG A 173 9.39 19.14 -2.99
CA ARG A 173 9.20 20.61 -2.91
C ARG A 173 7.75 21.04 -2.77
N ALA A 174 6.81 20.10 -2.68
CA ALA A 174 5.39 20.40 -2.64
C ALA A 174 4.72 19.61 -1.52
N ASP A 175 3.79 20.26 -0.82
CA ASP A 175 2.91 19.56 0.08
C ASP A 175 1.88 18.79 -0.74
N THR A 176 1.62 17.55 -0.37
CA THR A 176 0.89 16.60 -1.21
C THR A 176 -0.22 15.92 -0.44
N ILE A 177 -1.47 16.04 -0.92
CA ILE A 177 -2.58 15.18 -0.50
C ILE A 177 -2.72 14.01 -1.47
N VAL A 178 -2.91 12.83 -0.89
CA VAL A 178 -3.38 11.64 -1.59
C VAL A 178 -4.73 11.23 -1.01
N SER A 179 -5.74 11.05 -1.84
CA SER A 179 -7.06 10.55 -1.43
C SER A 179 -7.58 9.49 -2.39
N SER A 180 -8.22 8.45 -1.84
CA SER A 180 -8.99 7.50 -2.65
C SER A 180 -10.41 8.01 -2.91
N SER A 181 -10.93 7.69 -4.10
CA SER A 181 -12.33 7.91 -4.47
C SER A 181 -13.30 6.97 -3.76
N THR A 182 -12.80 5.87 -3.17
CA THR A 182 -13.60 4.93 -2.39
C THR A 182 -13.75 5.41 -0.94
N GLY A 183 -14.87 6.03 -0.62
CA GLY A 183 -15.19 6.48 0.73
C GLY A 183 -15.66 5.36 1.66
N ARG A 184 -15.62 5.65 2.97
CA ARG A 184 -16.32 4.84 3.99
C ARG A 184 -17.53 5.62 4.47
N GLY A 185 -18.71 5.02 4.35
CA GLY A 185 -19.95 5.59 4.87
C GLY A 185 -19.93 5.77 6.39
N LYS A 186 -20.67 6.75 6.90
CA LYS A 186 -20.94 6.83 8.35
C LYS A 186 -21.87 5.67 8.75
N PRO A 187 -21.67 5.02 9.91
CA PRO A 187 -22.71 4.17 10.50
C PRO A 187 -23.98 5.03 10.63
N GLY A 188 -25.11 4.50 10.17
CA GLY A 188 -26.36 5.24 10.01
C GLY A 188 -26.84 5.99 11.27
N HIS A 189 -27.46 7.14 11.03
CA HIS A 189 -28.39 7.79 11.96
C HIS A 189 -29.73 7.04 11.98
#